data_AF-A0A7R7E2C3-F1
#
_entry.id   AF-A0A7R7E2C3-F1
#
_cell.length_a   1.000
_cell.length_b   1.000
_cell.length_c   1.000
_cell.angle_alpha   90.00
_cell.angle_beta   90.00
_cell.angle_gamma   90.00
#
_symmetry.space_group_name_H-M   'P 1'
#
loop_
_entity.id
_entity.type
_entity.pdbx_description
1 polymer ?
#
loop_
_entity_poly.entity_id
_entity_poly.type
_entity_poly.pdbx_seq_one_letter_code
_entity_poly.pdbx_strand_id
1 'polypeptide(L)' 'MGLQEDIERVEQHIREIEERIARQRAVITQAEENGLPTEGPSNFLWFLKETLSLSRDHLARLLADEFRAGDSR' A
#
# COMPACT_ATOMS: atom_id res chain seq x y z
N MET A 1 14.50 -15.26 7.69
CA MET A 1 13.81 -14.61 6.57
C MET A 1 14.89 -14.08 5.65
N GLY A 2 14.81 -14.46 4.37
CA GLY A 2 15.73 -13.97 3.35
C GLY A 2 15.21 -12.66 2.74
N LEU A 3 16.11 -11.88 2.14
CA LEU A 3 15.78 -10.62 1.47
C LEU A 3 14.65 -10.77 0.43
N GLN A 4 14.70 -11.86 -0.35
CA GLN A 4 13.66 -12.21 -1.32
C GLN A 4 12.27 -12.43 -0.68
N GLU A 5 12.21 -13.13 0.46
CA GLU A 5 10.95 -13.38 1.18
C GLU A 5 10.37 -12.08 1.74
N ASP A 6 11.23 -11.16 2.18
CA ASP A 6 10.81 -9.85 2.67
C ASP A 6 10.28 -8.97 1.53
N ILE A 7 10.93 -9.01 0.35
CA ILE A 7 10.44 -8.34 -0.87
C ILE A 7 9.05 -8.84 -1.24
N GLU A 8 8.87 -10.16 -1.38
CA GLU A 8 7.58 -10.77 -1.75
C GLU A 8 6.46 -10.41 -0.76
N ARG A 9 6.79 -10.34 0.53
CA ARG A 9 5.83 -9.93 1.56
C ARG A 9 5.41 -8.47 1.41
N VAL A 10 6.35 -7.56 1.16
CA VAL A 10 6.05 -6.14 0.96
C VAL A 10 5.24 -5.93 -0.32
N GLU A 11 5.58 -6.62 -1.40
CA GLU A 11 4.79 -6.58 -2.64
C GLU A 11 3.35 -7.07 -2.42
N GLN A 12 3.17 -8.17 -1.68
CA GLN A 12 1.85 -8.66 -1.33
C GLN A 12 1.06 -7.64 -0.49
N HIS A 13 1.72 -7.02 0.49
CA HIS A 13 1.09 -6.00 1.31
C HIS A 13 0.67 -4.77 0.48
N ILE A 14 1.49 -4.35 -0.49
CA ILE A 14 1.15 -3.27 -1.43
C ILE A 14 -0.12 -3.61 -2.21
N ARG A 15 -0.23 -4.81 -2.78
CA ARG A 15 -1.43 -5.26 -3.51
C ARG A 15 -2.68 -5.21 -2.62
N GLU A 16 -2.57 -5.68 -1.39
CA GLU A 16 -3.67 -5.66 -0.42
C GLU A 16 -4.12 -4.23 -0.07
N ILE A 17 -3.19 -3.27 0.07
CA ILE A 17 -3.52 -1.87 0.31
C ILE A 17 -4.21 -1.27 -0.91
N GLU A 18 -3.73 -1.54 -2.11
CA GLU A 18 -4.32 -1.04 -3.37
C GLU A 18 -5.77 -1.52 -3.52
N GLU A 19 -6.05 -2.80 -3.23
CA GLU A 19 -7.41 -3.31 -3.21
C GLU A 19 -8.28 -2.64 -2.14
N ARG A 20 -7.74 -2.41 -0.93
CA ARG A 20 -8.46 -1.70 0.14
C ARG A 20 -8.78 -0.26 -0.26
N ILE A 21 -7.87 0.42 -0.96
CA ILE A 21 -8.09 1.76 -1.51
C ILE A 21 -9.26 1.74 -2.51
N ALA A 22 -9.28 0.75 -3.42
CA ALA A 22 -10.36 0.62 -4.39
C ALA A 22 -11.73 0.40 -3.70
N ARG A 23 -11.78 -0.50 -2.72
CA ARG A 23 -12.99 -0.74 -1.91
C ARG A 23 -13.41 0.51 -1.14
N GLN A 24 -12.47 1.23 -0.54
CA GLN A 24 -12.78 2.43 0.25
C GLN A 24 -13.33 3.57 -0.63
N ARG A 25 -12.85 3.70 -1.87
CA ARG A 25 -13.44 4.64 -2.83
C ARG A 25 -14.90 4.30 -3.13
N ALA A 26 -15.22 3.02 -3.33
CA ALA A 26 -16.59 2.58 -3.53
C ALA A 26 -17.49 2.89 -2.32
N VAL A 27 -16.97 2.72 -1.09
CA VAL A 27 -17.69 3.09 0.15
C VAL A 27 -17.99 4.60 0.18
N ILE A 28 -17.02 5.44 -0.18
CA ILE A 28 -17.21 6.89 -0.25
C ILE A 28 -18.29 7.25 -1.27
N THR A 29 -18.19 6.72 -2.49
CA THR A 29 -19.20 6.96 -3.55
C THR A 29 -20.59 6.55 -3.10
N GLN A 30 -20.74 5.38 -2.48
CA GLN A 30 -22.03 4.92 -1.96
C GLN A 30 -22.55 5.83 -0.83
N ALA A 31 -21.68 6.34 0.04
CA ALA A 31 -22.08 7.27 1.09
C ALA A 31 -22.57 8.61 0.48
N GLU A 32 -21.87 9.14 -0.52
CA GLU A 32 -22.26 10.35 -1.24
C GLU A 32 -23.63 10.21 -1.91
N GLU A 33 -23.86 9.10 -2.63
CA GLU A 33 -25.14 8.80 -3.29
C GLU A 33 -26.30 8.72 -2.30
N ASN A 34 -26.04 8.28 -1.08
CA ASN A 34 -27.04 8.16 -0.02
C ASN A 34 -27.15 9.43 0.86
N GLY A 35 -26.40 10.49 0.56
CA GLY A 35 -26.37 11.71 1.37
C GLY A 35 -25.80 11.52 2.77
N LEU A 36 -24.94 10.52 2.96
CA LEU A 36 -24.29 10.19 4.22
C LEU A 36 -22.94 10.93 4.36
N PRO A 37 -22.47 11.20 5.60
CA PRO A 37 -21.18 11.82 5.82
C PRO A 37 -20.01 10.98 5.30
N THR A 38 -19.05 11.63 4.64
CA THR A 38 -17.87 10.96 4.04
C THR A 38 -16.54 11.31 4.70
N GLU A 39 -16.52 12.14 5.76
CA GLU A 39 -15.29 12.59 6.41
C GLU A 39 -14.47 11.42 6.98
N GLY A 40 -15.09 10.55 7.79
CA GLY A 40 -14.43 9.36 8.33
C GLY A 40 -13.90 8.43 7.24
N PRO A 41 -14.73 8.02 6.26
CA PRO A 41 -14.28 7.25 5.10
C PRO A 41 -13.14 7.90 4.31
N SER A 42 -13.15 9.22 4.16
CA SER A 42 -12.12 9.97 3.43
C SER A 42 -10.80 10.04 4.20
N ASN A 43 -10.86 10.23 5.52
CA ASN A 43 -9.68 10.20 6.40
C ASN A 43 -9.02 8.82 6.37
N PHE A 44 -9.82 7.75 6.38
CA PHE A 44 -9.27 6.40 6.25
C PHE A 44 -8.65 6.16 4.87
N LEU A 45 -9.27 6.65 3.79
CA LEU A 45 -8.68 6.59 2.45
C LEU A 45 -7.33 7.33 2.39
N TRP A 46 -7.22 8.49 3.03
CA TRP A 46 -5.95 9.21 3.13
C TRP A 46 -4.88 8.37 3.84
N PHE A 47 -5.21 7.79 5.00
CA PHE A 47 -4.30 6.92 5.74
C PHE A 47 -3.82 5.72 4.91
N LEU A 48 -4.70 5.09 4.12
CA LEU A 48 -4.31 3.98 3.23
C LEU A 48 -3.31 4.43 2.16
N LYS A 49 -3.45 5.64 1.61
CA LYS A 49 -2.51 6.19 0.63
C LYS A 49 -1.15 6.47 1.24
N GLU A 50 -1.09 7.02 2.45
CA GLU A 50 0.18 7.21 3.17
C GLU A 50 0.87 5.88 3.44
N THR A 51 0.11 4.87 3.90
CA THR A 51 0.63 3.52 4.14
C THR A 51 1.17 2.88 2.86
N LEU A 52 0.48 3.07 1.72
CA LEU A 52 0.95 2.61 0.41
C LEU A 52 2.26 3.29 0.01
N SER A 53 2.38 4.60 0.22
CA SER A 53 3.60 5.35 -0.07
C SER A 53 4.79 4.80 0.73
N LEU A 54 4.61 4.63 2.04
CA LEU A 54 5.65 4.09 2.92
C LEU A 54 6.04 2.65 2.54
N SER A 55 5.07 1.82 2.16
CA SER A 55 5.33 0.44 1.71
C SER A 55 6.14 0.41 0.42
N ARG A 56 5.87 1.32 -0.52
CA ARG A 56 6.64 1.46 -1.77
C ARG A 56 8.06 1.95 -1.52
N ASP A 57 8.23 2.93 -0.64
CA ASP A 57 9.56 3.40 -0.23
C ASP A 57 10.35 2.28 0.44
N HIS A 58 9.70 1.45 1.24
CA HIS A 58 10.33 0.29 1.85
C HIS A 58 10.76 -0.74 0.81
N LEU A 59 9.88 -1.09 -0.14
CA LEU A 59 10.20 -2.01 -1.24
C LEU A 59 11.40 -1.50 -2.06
N ALA A 60 11.43 -0.20 -2.38
CA ALA A 60 12.53 0.40 -3.13
C ALA A 60 13.89 0.23 -2.41
N ARG A 61 13.90 0.31 -1.07
CA ARG A 61 15.12 0.05 -0.29
C ARG A 61 15.54 -1.42 -0.34
N LEU A 62 14.59 -2.35 -0.21
CA LEU A 62 14.88 -3.79 -0.28
C LEU A 62 15.45 -4.18 -1.65
N LEU A 63 14.87 -3.67 -2.74
CA LEU A 63 15.37 -3.90 -4.10
C LEU A 63 16.77 -3.32 -4.30
N ALA A 64 17.06 -2.15 -3.73
CA ALA A 64 18.41 -1.56 -3.78
C ALA A 64 19.44 -2.41 -3.02
N ASP A 65 19.05 -2.99 -1.89
CA ASP A 65 19.92 -3.88 -1.11
C ASP A 65 20.13 -5.22 -1.84
N GLU A 66 19.11 -5.74 -2.53
CA GLU A 66 19.22 -6.96 -3.34
C GLU A 66 20.20 -6.75 -4.50
N PHE A 67 20.06 -5.63 -5.20
CA PHE A 67 20.97 -5.26 -6.29
C PHE A 67 22.43 -5.20 -5.81
N ARG A 68 22.70 -4.54 -4.68
CA ARG A 68 24.05 -4.46 -4.09
C ARG A 68 24.60 -5.82 -3.67
N ALA A 69 23.74 -6.70 -3.16
CA ALA A 69 24.14 -8.05 -2.76
C ALA A 69 24.46 -8.93 -3.99
N GLY A 70 23.77 -8.70 -5.11
CA GLY A 70 24.02 -9.36 -6.40
C GLY A 70 25.33 -8.91 -7.06
N ASP A 71 25.65 -7.62 -7.04
CA ASP A 71 26.89 -7.04 -7.59
C ASP A 71 28.16 -7.46 -6.84
N SER A 72 28.02 -7.98 -5.62
CA SER A 72 29.13 -8.42 -4.77
C SER A 72 29.49 -9.92 -4.93
N ARG A 73 28.82 -10.63 -5.86
CA ARG A 73 29.03 -12.05 -6.17
C ARG A 73 29.64 -12.25 -7.55
#